data_AF-A0A382XVI9-F1
#
_entry.id   AF-A0A382XVI9-F1
#
_cell.length_a   1.000
_cell.length_b   1.000
_cell.length_c   1.000
_cell.angle_alpha   90.00
_cell.angle_beta   90.00
_cell.angle_gamma   90.00
#
_symmetry.space_group_name_H-M   'P 1'
#
loop_
_entity.id
_entity.type
_entity.pdbx_description
1 polymer ?
#
loop_
_entity_poly.entity_id
_entity_poly.type
_entity_poly.pdbx_seq_one_letter_code
_entity_poly.pdbx_strand_id
1 'polypeptide(L)' 'MGRILGLDYGDRRIGLALSDPSKMIASPFKFIINTGDDEV' A
#
# COMPACT_ATOMS: atom_id res chain seq x y z
N MET A 1 -11.08 -2.78 -15.96
CA MET A 1 -10.29 -3.82 -15.25
C MET A 1 -9.34 -3.12 -14.28
N GLY A 2 -9.27 -3.58 -13.02
CA GLY A 2 -8.42 -3.00 -11.99
C GLY A 2 -7.49 -4.03 -11.35
N ARG A 3 -6.47 -3.54 -10.63
CA ARG A 3 -5.56 -4.35 -9.80
C ARG A 3 -6.02 -4.32 -8.34
N ILE A 4 -5.56 -5.26 -7.53
CA ILE A 4 -5.75 -5.24 -6.07
C ILE A 4 -4.60 -4.44 -5.45
N LEU A 5 -4.91 -3.59 -4.47
CA LEU A 5 -3.94 -2.86 -3.64
C LEU A 5 -3.87 -3.53 -2.26
N GLY A 6 -2.70 -4.07 -1.92
CA GLY A 6 -2.38 -4.52 -0.57
C GLY A 6 -1.81 -3.37 0.26
N LEU A 7 -2.24 -3.29 1.52
CA LEU A 7 -1.77 -2.31 2.50
C LEU A 7 -1.07 -3.03 3.65
N ASP A 8 0.12 -2.56 4.01
CA ASP A 8 0.86 -2.96 5.19
C ASP A 8 1.03 -1.74 6.09
N TYR A 9 0.25 -1.65 7.17
CA TYR A 9 0.19 -0.47 8.03
C TYR A 9 1.32 -0.51 9.07
N GLY A 10 2.13 0.54 9.10
CA GLY A 10 3.12 0.77 10.15
C GLY A 10 3.11 2.21 10.64
N ASP A 11 3.57 2.41 11.88
CA ASP A 11 3.51 3.71 12.57
C ASP A 11 4.25 4.85 11.87
N ARG A 12 5.24 4.55 11.03
CA ARG A 12 6.00 5.55 10.24
C ARG A 12 5.68 5.51 8.75
N ARG A 13 5.30 4.35 8.22
CA ARG A 13 5.14 4.11 6.78
C ARG A 13 4.02 3.12 6.54
N ILE A 14 3.24 3.37 5.49
CA ILE A 14 2.24 2.43 4.98
C ILE A 14 2.79 1.86 3.67
N GLY A 15 3.09 0.56 3.66
CA GLY A 15 3.55 -0.18 2.49
C GLY A 15 2.41 -0.45 1.52
N LEU A 16 2.67 -0.28 0.22
CA LEU A 16 1.71 -0.53 -0.86
C LEU A 16 2.25 -1.61 -1.79
N ALA A 17 1.44 -2.64 -2.04
CA ALA A 17 1.71 -3.67 -3.04
C ALA A 17 0.58 -3.72 -4.08
N LEU A 18 0.90 -3.87 -5.36
CA LEU A 18 -0.09 -4.02 -6.43
C LEU A 18 -0.07 -5.43 -6.97
N SER A 19 -1.27 -5.99 -7.18
CA SER A 19 -1.38 -7.24 -7.92
C SER A 19 -1.01 -7.06 -9.39
N ASP A 20 -0.58 -8.15 -10.01
CA ASP A 20 -0.60 -8.30 -11.45
C ASP A 20 -2.05 -8.19 -12.02
N PRO A 21 -2.23 -8.07 -13.35
CA PRO A 21 -3.55 -8.00 -13.97
C PRO A 21 -4.43 -9.24 -13.73
N SER A 22 -3.83 -10.42 -13.57
CA SER A 22 -4.51 -11.67 -13.23
C SER A 22 -4.95 -11.77 -11.77
N LYS A 23 -4.50 -10.84 -10.92
CA LYS A 23 -4.74 -10.80 -9.46
C LYS A 23 -4.13 -12.01 -8.73
N MET A 24 -3.01 -12.54 -9.22
CA MET A 24 -2.35 -13.71 -8.63
C MET A 24 -1.13 -13.35 -7.78
N ILE A 25 -0.22 -12.52 -8.31
CA ILE A 25 1.02 -12.13 -7.65
C ILE A 25 0.94 -10.66 -7.28
N ALA A 26 1.26 -10.33 -6.02
CA ALA A 26 1.49 -8.95 -5.59
C ALA A 26 2.98 -8.63 -5.63
N SER A 27 3.34 -7.44 -6.10
CA SER A 27 4.71 -6.93 -6.09
C SER A 27 4.79 -5.60 -5.32
N PRO A 28 5.93 -5.27 -4.71
CA PRO A 28 6.12 -3.98 -4.04
C PRO A 28 5.87 -2.83 -5.02
N PHE A 29 5.13 -1.82 -4.59
CA PHE A 29 4.87 -0.63 -5.41
C PHE A 29 5.54 0.61 -4.84
N LYS A 30 5.11 1.08 -3.67
CA LYS A 30 5.72 2.21 -2.96
C LYS A 30 5.35 2.15 -1.48
N PHE A 31 5.88 3.05 -0.68
CA PHE A 31 5.28 3.36 0.62
C PHE A 31 4.84 4.82 0.63
N ILE A 32 3.95 5.16 1.56
CA ILE A 32 3.65 6.54 1.94
C ILE A 32 4.07 6.76 3.40
N ILE A 33 4.40 7.99 3.76
CA ILE A 33 4.64 8.35 5.17
C ILE A 33 3.32 8.30 5.90
N ASN A 34 3.31 7.68 7.07
CA ASN A 34 2.17 7.72 7.98
C ASN A 34 2.26 9.03 8.77
N THR A 35 1.38 9.98 8.47
CA THR A 35 1.31 11.28 9.16
C THR A 35 0.39 11.25 10.38
N GLY A 36 -0.25 10.12 10.68
CA GLY A 36 -1.20 10.00 11.79
C GLY A 36 -2.31 11.04 11.73
N ASP A 37 -2.94 11.28 12.88
CA ASP A 37 -3.88 12.39 13.10
C ASP A 37 -3.17 13.65 13.63
N ASP A 38 -1.83 13.76 13.48
CA ASP A 38 -1.03 14.87 14.05
C ASP A 38 -1.23 16.22 13.34
N GLU A 39 -2.30 16.38 12.56
CA GLU A 39 -2.85 17.69 12.19
C GLU A 39 -4.07 18.02 13.07
N VAL A 40 -3.79 18.48 14.30
CA VAL A 40 -4.72 19.28 15.11
C VAL A 40 -4.02 20.58 15.54
#